data_AF-A0A7C1NDY7-F1
#
_entry.id   AF-A0A7C1NDY7-F1
#
_cell.length_a   1.000
_cell.length_b   1.000
_cell.length_c   1.000
_cell.angle_alpha   90.00
_cell.angle_beta   90.00
_cell.angle_gamma   90.00
#
_symmetry.space_group_name_H-M   'P 1'
#
loop_
_entity.id
_entity.type
_entity.pdbx_description
1 polymer ?
#
loop_
_entity_poly.entity_id
_entity_poly.type
_entity_poly.pdbx_seq_one_letter_code
_entity_poly.pdbx_strand_id
1 'polypeptide(L)' 'MKRRLAREYALQMLFQRDFIESNEELSTFWEGMDVEPEVVEFANQIVRGTREHIGEIDEAIKASAEHWVLERMAAVDR' A
#
# COMPACT_ATOMS: atom_id res chain seq x y z
N MET A 1 -15.67 -2.20 -11.43
CA MET A 1 -15.44 -2.69 -10.05
C MET A 1 -14.01 -3.20 -9.81
N LYS A 2 -13.35 -3.87 -10.77
CA LYS A 2 -11.99 -4.43 -10.61
C LYS A 2 -10.93 -3.47 -10.05
N ARG A 3 -10.88 -2.23 -10.53
CA ARG A 3 -9.95 -1.19 -10.02
C ARG A 3 -10.20 -0.79 -8.56
N ARG A 4 -11.43 -0.94 -8.05
CA ARG A 4 -11.74 -0.69 -6.64
C ARG A 4 -11.16 -1.82 -5.79
N LEU A 5 -11.46 -3.07 -6.15
CA LEU A 5 -10.95 -4.26 -5.46
C LEU A 5 -9.43 -4.29 -5.41
N ALA A 6 -8.76 -3.97 -6.52
CA ALA A 6 -7.29 -3.87 -6.56
C ALA A 6 -6.72 -2.83 -5.57
N ARG A 7 -7.40 -1.68 -5.40
CA ARG A 7 -7.00 -0.67 -4.41
C ARG A 7 -7.25 -1.15 -2.99
N GLU A 8 -8.32 -1.89 -2.74
CA GLU A 8 -8.61 -2.50 -1.44
C GLU A 8 -7.51 -3.50 -1.05
N TYR A 9 -7.06 -4.35 -1.98
CA TYR A 9 -5.91 -5.25 -1.73
C TYR A 9 -4.59 -4.49 -1.54
N ALA A 10 -4.32 -3.48 -2.37
CA ALA A 10 -3.13 -2.66 -2.20
C ALA A 10 -3.09 -2.00 -0.81
N LEU A 11 -4.22 -1.49 -0.32
CA LEU A 11 -4.34 -0.95 1.04
C LEU A 11 -4.03 -2.00 2.11
N GLN A 12 -4.57 -3.21 1.99
CA GLN A 12 -4.30 -4.31 2.94
C GLN A 12 -2.80 -4.67 2.97
N MET A 13 -2.16 -4.77 1.81
CA MET A 13 -0.72 -5.08 1.70
C MET A 13 0.16 -3.98 2.30
N LEU A 14 -0.18 -2.70 2.06
CA LEU A 14 0.55 -1.56 2.63
C LEU A 14 0.35 -1.49 4.15
N PHE A 15 -0.88 -1.70 4.63
CA PHE A 15 -1.18 -1.76 6.06
C PHE A 15 -0.40 -2.86 6.77
N GLN A 16 -0.31 -4.07 6.21
CA GLN A 16 0.44 -5.18 6.81
C GLN A 16 1.92 -4.83 7.02
N ARG A 17 2.53 -4.09 6.07
CA ARG A 17 3.94 -3.64 6.15
C ARG A 17 4.20 -2.75 7.36
N ASP A 18 3.22 -1.95 7.78
CA ASP A 18 3.39 -1.03 8.91
C ASP A 18 3.56 -1.76 10.25
N PHE A 19 3.16 -3.03 10.32
CA PHE A 19 3.26 -3.85 11.53
C PHE A 19 4.32 -4.96 11.42
N ILE A 20 4.72 -5.32 10.20
CA ILE A 20 5.67 -6.39 9.94
C ILE A 20 6.78 -5.84 9.04
N GLU A 21 8.00 -5.76 9.57
CA GLU A 21 9.21 -5.63 8.75
C GLU A 21 9.44 -6.95 7.99
N SER A 22 8.64 -7.16 6.96
CA SER A 22 8.71 -8.31 6.08
C SER A 22 9.18 -7.85 4.70
N ASN A 23 10.27 -8.46 4.23
CA ASN A 23 10.66 -8.42 2.83
C ASN A 23 9.88 -9.45 1.99
N GLU A 24 8.71 -9.92 2.46
CA GLU A 24 7.89 -10.85 1.70
C GLU A 24 7.63 -10.34 0.29
N GLU A 25 7.78 -11.27 -0.63
CA GLU A 25 7.39 -11.05 -2.00
C GLU A 25 5.88 -10.87 -2.08
N LEU A 26 5.44 -9.94 -2.94
CA LEU A 26 4.01 -9.69 -3.18
C LEU A 26 3.26 -10.95 -3.63
N SER A 27 3.97 -11.91 -4.24
CA SER A 27 3.45 -13.24 -4.62
C SER A 27 2.84 -13.98 -3.44
N THR A 28 3.48 -13.92 -2.26
CA THR A 28 3.06 -14.62 -1.04
C THR A 28 1.66 -14.19 -0.59
N PHE A 29 1.32 -12.91 -0.75
CA PHE A 29 0.00 -12.39 -0.39
C PHE A 29 -1.13 -13.05 -1.21
N TRP A 30 -0.86 -13.41 -2.47
CA TRP A 30 -1.86 -13.97 -3.38
C TRP A 30 -1.98 -15.50 -3.27
N GLU A 31 -1.13 -16.16 -2.47
CA GLU A 31 -1.14 -17.61 -2.35
C GLU A 31 -2.49 -18.14 -1.85
N GLY A 32 -3.08 -19.09 -2.60
CA GLY A 32 -4.38 -19.67 -2.28
C GLY A 32 -5.59 -18.78 -2.58
N MET A 33 -5.39 -17.60 -3.16
CA MET A 33 -6.48 -16.72 -3.58
C MET A 33 -6.87 -16.96 -5.04
N ASP A 34 -8.17 -17.00 -5.32
CA ASP A 34 -8.70 -16.99 -6.68
C ASP A 34 -9.11 -15.56 -7.07
N VAL A 35 -8.17 -14.81 -7.65
CA VAL A 35 -8.33 -13.40 -8.02
C VAL A 35 -7.91 -13.20 -9.48
N GLU A 36 -8.68 -12.39 -10.21
CA GLU A 36 -8.38 -12.10 -11.61
C GLU A 36 -6.97 -11.47 -11.80
N PRO A 37 -6.20 -11.88 -12.82
CA PRO A 37 -4.84 -11.37 -13.04
C PRO A 37 -4.74 -9.84 -13.15
N GLU A 38 -5.73 -9.19 -13.75
CA GLU A 38 -5.78 -7.71 -13.88
C GLU A 38 -5.85 -7.01 -12.51
N VAL A 39 -6.53 -7.62 -11.53
CA VAL A 39 -6.63 -7.09 -10.17
C VAL A 39 -5.29 -7.24 -9.45
N VAL A 40 -4.67 -8.43 -9.58
CA VAL A 40 -3.35 -8.74 -9.00
C VAL A 40 -2.29 -7.80 -9.56
N GLU A 41 -2.23 -7.65 -10.88
CA GLU A 41 -1.27 -6.78 -11.56
C GLU A 41 -1.40 -5.33 -11.11
N PHE A 42 -2.62 -4.80 -11.08
CA PHE A 42 -2.82 -3.41 -10.69
C PHE A 42 -2.55 -3.17 -9.20
N ALA A 43 -2.96 -4.08 -8.31
CA ALA A 43 -2.64 -3.97 -6.89
C ALA A 43 -1.12 -3.99 -6.66
N ASN A 44 -0.41 -4.93 -7.30
CA ASN A 44 1.05 -5.02 -7.22
C ASN A 44 1.74 -3.76 -7.77
N GLN A 45 1.22 -3.17 -8.86
CA GLN A 45 1.75 -1.92 -9.41
C GLN A 45 1.64 -0.77 -8.40
N ILE A 46 0.49 -0.63 -7.73
CA ILE A 46 0.30 0.39 -6.69
C ILE A 46 1.31 0.17 -5.56
N VAL A 47 1.39 -1.04 -5.01
CA VAL A 47 2.27 -1.33 -3.87
C VAL A 47 3.75 -1.11 -4.22
N ARG A 48 4.20 -1.55 -5.41
CA ARG A 48 5.57 -1.33 -5.87
C ARG A 48 5.88 0.16 -6.03
N GLY A 49 5.03 0.88 -6.76
CA GLY A 49 5.21 2.32 -6.96
C GLY A 49 5.21 3.09 -5.64
N THR A 50 4.29 2.78 -4.72
CA THR A 50 4.27 3.38 -3.39
C THR A 50 5.57 3.09 -2.62
N ARG A 51 6.09 1.85 -2.66
CA ARG A 51 7.35 1.49 -1.98
C ARG A 51 8.55 2.21 -2.60
N GLU A 52 8.63 2.27 -3.93
CA GLU A 52 9.71 2.93 -4.66
C GLU A 52 9.76 4.44 -4.40
N HIS A 53 8.59 5.07 -4.22
CA HIS A 53 8.47 6.52 -4.06
C HIS A 53 8.08 6.97 -2.64
N ILE A 54 8.18 6.10 -1.64
CA ILE A 54 7.62 6.37 -0.29
C ILE A 54 8.17 7.65 0.33
N GLY A 55 9.47 7.93 0.16
CA GLY A 55 10.08 9.15 0.69
C GLY A 55 9.51 10.42 0.04
N GLU A 56 9.32 10.43 -1.28
CA GLU A 56 8.73 11.57 -2.00
C GLU A 56 7.26 11.76 -1.62
N ILE A 57 6.52 10.66 -1.48
CA ILE A 57 5.11 10.65 -1.05
C ILE A 57 4.99 11.21 0.37
N ASP A 58 5.79 10.72 1.31
CA ASP A 58 5.77 11.16 2.71
C ASP A 58 6.10 12.65 2.83
N GLU A 59 7.09 13.15 2.08
CA GLU A 59 7.42 14.58 2.08
C GLU A 59 6.30 15.44 1.47
N ALA A 60 5.63 14.97 0.41
CA ALA A 60 4.47 15.65 -0.15
C ALA A 60 3.29 15.71 0.83
N ILE A 61 3.06 14.63 1.59
CA ILE A 61 2.04 14.57 2.63
C ILE A 61 2.38 15.52 3.78
N LYS A 62 3.63 15.48 4.30
CA LYS A 62 4.09 16.36 5.39
C LYS A 62 4.01 17.84 5.01
N ALA A 63 4.36 18.19 3.78
CA ALA A 63 4.25 19.57 3.28
C ALA A 63 2.80 20.09 3.27
N SER A 64 1.82 19.18 3.18
CA SER A 64 0.39 19.51 3.15
C SER A 64 -0.28 19.38 4.52
N ALA A 65 0.36 18.74 5.50
CA ALA A 65 -0.18 18.46 6.83
C ALA A 65 0.32 19.50 7.86
N GLU A 66 -0.26 20.71 7.85
CA GLU A 66 0.19 21.86 8.67
C GLU A 66 0.29 21.58 10.19
N HIS A 67 -0.51 20.65 10.72
CA HIS A 67 -0.59 20.34 12.15
C HIS A 67 -0.51 18.85 12.48
N TRP A 68 -0.30 17.99 11.49
CA TRP A 68 -0.25 16.54 11.68
C TRP A 68 1.12 15.99 11.34
N VAL A 69 1.72 15.33 12.32
CA VAL A 69 2.96 14.58 12.15
C VAL A 69 2.57 13.20 11.60
N LEU A 70 3.17 12.80 10.48
CA LEU A 70 2.81 11.57 9.75
C LEU A 70 2.87 10.32 10.64
N GLU A 71 3.84 10.28 11.54
CA GLU A 71 4.04 9.22 12.53
C GLU A 71 2.89 9.11 13.56
N ARG A 72 2.06 10.16 13.68
CA ARG A 72 0.87 10.18 14.57
C ARG A 72 -0.43 9.86 13.84
N MET A 73 -0.41 9.71 12.52
CA MET A 73 -1.59 9.29 11.78
C MET A 73 -1.87 7.81 12.07
N ALA A 74 -3.15 7.44 12.13
CA ALA A 74 -3.51 6.03 12.22
C ALA A 74 -2.97 5.30 10.98
N ALA A 75 -2.58 4.04 11.11
CA ALA A 75 -1.97 3.27 10.01
C ALA A 75 -2.88 3.11 8.78
N VAL A 76 -4.19 3.35 8.91
CA VAL A 76 -5.13 3.37 7.78
C VAL A 76 -5.18 4.75 7.10
N ASP A 77 -4.92 5.82 7.86
CA ASP A 77 -4.94 7.20 7.36
C ASP A 77 -3.61 7.60 6.72
N ARG A 78 -2.50 7.03 7.20
CA ARG A 78 -1.15 7.19 6.64
C ARG A 78 -1.04 6.41 5.32
#